data_AF-A0A842AFW9-F1
#
_entry.id   AF-A0A842AFW9-F1
#
_cell.length_a   1.000
_cell.length_b   1.000
_cell.length_c   1.000
_cell.angle_alpha   90.00
_cell.angle_beta   90.00
_cell.angle_gamma   90.00
#
_symmetry.space_group_name_H-M   'P 1'
#
loop_
_entity.id
_entity.type
_entity.pdbx_description
1 polymer ?
#
loop_
_entity_poly.entity_id
_entity_poly.type
_entity_poly.pdbx_seq_one_letter_code
_entity_poly.pdbx_strand_id
1 'polypeptide(L)'
;MPIYTPKTSRTEFKGGKNILASEHFTFIEAGATLDGAKFGATYVEVGTAIAQDKTSGKWVPFVDADVAKYNDFGILNVDWNSDGVHDGIVGEVITRGSVYDARLVGATDTFKENTPIRYVKEIV
;
A
#
# COMPACT_ATOMS: atom_id res chain seq x y z
N MET A 1 24.83 42.37 10.28
CA MET A 1 24.56 41.26 9.33
C MET A 1 23.47 40.40 9.91
N PRO A 2 22.41 40.04 9.17
CA PRO A 2 21.38 39.13 9.67
C PRO A 2 22.01 37.76 10.00
N ILE A 3 21.59 37.19 11.12
CA ILE A 3 22.08 35.89 11.59
C ILE A 3 21.48 34.80 10.69
N TYR A 4 22.34 34.00 10.07
CA TYR A 4 21.92 32.80 9.33
C TYR A 4 21.81 31.64 10.31
N THR A 5 20.60 31.08 10.43
CA THR A 5 20.36 29.88 11.24
C THR A 5 20.23 28.68 10.28
N PRO A 6 21.12 27.67 10.36
CA PRO A 6 20.98 26.47 9.54
C PRO A 6 19.67 25.76 9.88
N LYS A 7 18.78 25.60 8.88
CA LYS A 7 17.60 24.74 9.01
C LYS A 7 18.03 23.30 8.69
N THR A 8 18.30 22.52 9.71
CA THR A 8 18.47 21.06 9.59
C THR A 8 17.09 20.40 9.55
N SER A 9 16.52 20.22 8.37
CA SER A 9 15.40 19.28 8.20
C SER A 9 15.96 17.92 7.78
N ARG A 10 15.72 16.90 8.59
CA ARG A 10 15.97 15.49 8.24
C ARG A 10 14.62 14.80 8.25
N THR A 11 14.27 14.14 7.16
CA THR A 11 13.10 13.26 7.12
C THR A 11 13.31 12.12 8.10
N GLU A 12 12.29 11.77 8.86
CA GLU A 12 12.26 10.56 9.68
C GLU A 12 12.62 9.33 8.83
N PHE A 13 13.40 8.40 9.39
CA PHE A 13 13.57 7.10 8.76
C PHE A 13 12.25 6.33 8.87
N LYS A 14 11.59 6.14 7.74
CA LYS A 14 10.36 5.36 7.58
C LYS A 14 10.64 4.16 6.68
N GLY A 15 9.89 3.06 6.86
CA GLY A 15 10.09 1.80 6.15
C GLY A 15 10.80 0.69 6.97
N GLY A 16 11.06 -0.46 6.35
CA GLY A 16 11.73 -1.62 6.98
C GLY A 16 10.78 -2.70 7.54
N LYS A 17 9.47 -2.53 7.38
CA LYS A 17 8.47 -3.54 7.72
C LYS A 17 8.47 -4.64 6.66
N ASN A 18 8.91 -5.85 7.04
CA ASN A 18 8.78 -7.01 6.17
C ASN A 18 7.42 -7.68 6.39
N ILE A 19 6.63 -7.78 5.32
CA ILE A 19 5.30 -8.41 5.33
C ILE A 19 5.29 -9.81 4.71
N LEU A 20 6.36 -10.21 4.02
CA LEU A 20 6.42 -11.45 3.25
C LEU A 20 6.60 -12.67 4.17
N ALA A 21 5.77 -13.69 3.95
CA ALA A 21 5.86 -15.00 4.59
C ALA A 21 6.31 -16.10 3.60
N SER A 22 6.67 -15.73 2.36
CA SER A 22 7.24 -16.63 1.35
C SER A 22 8.29 -15.93 0.49
N GLU A 23 9.24 -16.71 -0.03
CA GLU A 23 10.23 -16.24 -1.01
C GLU A 23 9.60 -15.96 -2.38
N HIS A 24 8.57 -16.73 -2.75
CA HIS A 24 7.86 -16.55 -4.02
C HIS A 24 6.64 -15.65 -3.85
N PHE A 25 6.58 -14.58 -4.65
CA PHE A 25 5.47 -13.65 -4.78
C PHE A 25 5.47 -13.03 -6.18
N THR A 26 4.33 -12.47 -6.59
CA THR A 26 4.22 -11.71 -7.84
C THR A 26 3.74 -10.30 -7.55
N PHE A 27 4.27 -9.35 -8.29
CA PHE A 27 3.79 -7.97 -8.31
C PHE A 27 2.93 -7.69 -9.54
N ILE A 28 2.22 -6.56 -9.54
CA ILE A 28 1.63 -6.00 -10.75
C ILE A 28 2.76 -5.64 -11.73
N GLU A 29 2.81 -6.34 -12.87
CA GLU A 29 3.89 -6.19 -13.86
C GLU A 29 3.88 -4.81 -14.57
N ALA A 30 2.72 -4.15 -14.64
CA ALA A 30 2.55 -2.85 -15.29
C ALA A 30 2.72 -1.64 -14.33
N GLY A 31 2.97 -1.90 -13.04
CA GLY A 31 2.91 -0.89 -11.99
C GLY A 31 1.48 -0.43 -11.65
N ALA A 32 1.33 0.27 -10.54
CA ALA A 32 0.09 0.81 -10.04
C ALA A 32 0.21 2.33 -9.82
N THR A 33 -0.77 3.07 -10.35
CA THR A 33 -0.93 4.50 -10.05
C THR A 33 -1.85 4.64 -8.84
N LEU A 34 -1.30 5.06 -7.70
CA LEU A 34 -2.02 5.32 -6.45
C LEU A 34 -2.69 6.70 -6.51
N ASP A 35 -3.97 6.78 -6.19
CA ASP A 35 -4.75 8.02 -6.21
C ASP A 35 -4.45 8.89 -4.99
N GLY A 36 -3.60 9.91 -5.16
CA GLY A 36 -3.16 10.78 -4.06
C GLY A 36 -4.31 11.44 -3.32
N ALA A 37 -5.35 11.87 -4.03
CA ALA A 37 -6.52 12.51 -3.44
C ALA A 37 -7.34 11.53 -2.57
N LYS A 38 -7.38 10.24 -2.92
CA LYS A 38 -8.08 9.21 -2.14
C LYS A 38 -7.30 8.75 -0.91
N PHE A 39 -5.98 8.71 -0.98
CA PHE A 39 -5.13 8.44 0.19
C PHE A 39 -5.06 9.62 1.16
N GLY A 40 -5.14 10.86 0.65
CA GLY A 40 -4.95 12.06 1.44
C GLY A 40 -3.48 12.28 1.84
N ALA A 41 -3.22 13.37 2.59
CA ALA A 41 -1.89 13.72 3.06
C ALA A 41 -1.53 12.88 4.29
N THR A 42 -0.91 11.72 4.06
CA THR A 42 -0.60 10.75 5.12
C THR A 42 0.61 9.89 4.77
N TYR A 43 1.15 9.21 5.79
CA TYR A 43 2.07 8.10 5.57
C TYR A 43 1.27 6.82 5.33
N VAL A 44 1.47 6.23 4.15
CA VAL A 44 0.92 4.93 3.75
C VAL A 44 2.00 3.90 4.00
N GLU A 45 1.75 2.97 4.92
CA GLU A 45 2.74 1.98 5.33
C GLU A 45 2.73 0.74 4.42
N VAL A 46 3.87 0.02 4.40
CA VAL A 46 3.98 -1.31 3.80
C VAL A 46 2.92 -2.23 4.42
N GLY A 47 2.24 -3.02 3.60
CA GLY A 47 1.16 -3.92 4.02
C GLY A 47 -0.23 -3.31 3.92
N THR A 48 -0.36 -2.08 3.40
CA THR A 48 -1.68 -1.46 3.15
C THR A 48 -2.42 -2.19 2.03
N ALA A 49 -3.65 -2.61 2.31
CA ALA A 49 -4.58 -3.19 1.35
C ALA A 49 -5.15 -2.09 0.44
N ILE A 50 -5.03 -2.33 -0.87
CA ILE A 50 -5.43 -1.40 -1.92
C ILE A 50 -6.22 -2.12 -3.00
N ALA A 51 -7.06 -1.38 -3.71
CA ALA A 51 -7.85 -1.90 -4.81
C ALA A 51 -7.89 -0.93 -5.99
N GLN A 52 -7.98 -1.45 -7.21
CA GLN A 52 -8.07 -0.64 -8.42
C GLN A 52 -9.52 -0.20 -8.65
N ASP A 53 -9.77 1.10 -8.64
CA ASP A 53 -11.07 1.66 -8.99
C ASP A 53 -11.41 1.43 -10.48
N LYS A 54 -12.62 0.93 -10.75
CA LYS A 54 -13.11 0.61 -12.10
C LYS A 54 -13.17 1.81 -13.04
N THR A 55 -13.39 3.01 -12.49
CA THR A 55 -13.70 4.21 -13.27
C THR A 55 -12.43 4.96 -13.60
N SER A 56 -11.56 5.17 -12.60
CA SER A 56 -10.31 5.92 -12.80
C SER A 56 -9.15 5.04 -13.27
N GLY A 57 -9.20 3.73 -13.02
CA GLY A 57 -8.08 2.81 -13.21
C GLY A 57 -6.95 3.01 -12.19
N LYS A 58 -7.10 3.93 -11.24
CA LYS A 58 -6.15 4.20 -10.17
C LYS A 58 -6.42 3.29 -8.97
N TRP A 59 -5.39 3.09 -8.18
CA TRP A 59 -5.42 2.30 -6.96
C TRP A 59 -5.74 3.19 -5.76
N VAL A 60 -6.68 2.75 -4.94
CA VAL A 60 -7.21 3.48 -3.78
C VAL A 60 -7.10 2.61 -2.53
N PRO A 61 -7.15 3.19 -1.31
CA PRO A 61 -7.32 2.40 -0.09
C PRO A 61 -8.55 1.50 -0.21
N PHE A 62 -8.41 0.23 0.15
CA PHE A 62 -9.52 -0.71 0.10
C PHE A 62 -10.62 -0.34 1.13
N VAL A 63 -11.88 -0.43 0.70
CA VAL A 63 -13.06 -0.24 1.54
C VAL A 63 -14.08 -1.34 1.22
N ASP A 64 -14.54 -2.08 2.24
CA ASP A 64 -15.48 -3.20 2.07
C ASP A 64 -16.76 -2.81 1.31
N ALA A 65 -17.30 -1.62 1.61
CA ALA A 65 -18.53 -1.11 0.99
C ALA A 65 -18.41 -0.88 -0.52
N ASP A 66 -17.19 -0.80 -1.06
CA ASP A 66 -16.90 -0.43 -2.44
C ASP A 66 -16.39 -1.61 -3.29
N VAL A 67 -16.41 -2.85 -2.79
CA VAL A 67 -15.92 -4.06 -3.50
C VAL A 67 -16.45 -4.16 -4.94
N ALA A 68 -17.74 -3.89 -5.16
CA ALA A 68 -18.35 -3.94 -6.48
C ALA A 68 -17.77 -2.91 -7.48
N LYS A 69 -17.08 -1.87 -6.99
CA LYS A 69 -16.44 -0.80 -7.77
C LYS A 69 -14.98 -1.09 -8.09
N TYR A 70 -14.42 -2.22 -7.64
CA TYR A 70 -13.01 -2.55 -7.86
C TYR A 70 -12.79 -3.62 -8.94
N ASN A 71 -11.76 -3.42 -9.77
CA ASN A 71 -11.34 -4.38 -10.81
C ASN A 71 -10.30 -5.38 -10.29
N ASP A 72 -9.43 -4.94 -9.38
CA ASP A 72 -8.31 -5.73 -8.90
C ASP A 72 -7.94 -5.33 -7.47
N PHE A 73 -7.19 -6.19 -6.78
CA PHE A 73 -6.88 -6.10 -5.36
C PHE A 73 -5.40 -6.44 -5.14
N GLY A 74 -4.78 -5.78 -4.16
CA GLY A 74 -3.37 -6.01 -3.88
C GLY A 74 -2.89 -5.37 -2.59
N ILE A 75 -1.68 -5.72 -2.20
CA ILE A 75 -1.04 -5.22 -0.98
C ILE A 75 0.20 -4.43 -1.36
N LEU A 76 0.32 -3.20 -0.87
CA LEU A 76 1.48 -2.37 -1.11
C LEU A 76 2.71 -2.95 -0.39
N ASN A 77 3.79 -3.24 -1.12
CA ASN A 77 5.06 -3.74 -0.56
C ASN A 77 6.12 -2.63 -0.34
N VAL A 78 5.75 -1.39 -0.66
CA VAL A 78 6.55 -0.19 -0.39
C VAL A 78 5.77 0.75 0.51
N ASP A 79 6.45 1.66 1.18
CA ASP A 79 5.79 2.76 1.87
C ASP A 79 5.73 4.02 1.00
N TRP A 80 4.80 4.90 1.31
CA TRP A 80 4.62 6.14 0.57
C TRP A 80 4.22 7.28 1.51
N ASN A 81 4.97 8.38 1.48
CA ASN A 81 4.49 9.64 2.07
C ASN A 81 3.65 10.37 1.01
N SER A 82 2.34 10.15 1.03
CA SER A 82 1.40 10.83 0.15
C SER A 82 1.22 12.28 0.60
N ASP A 83 1.24 13.21 -0.33
CA ASP A 83 0.92 14.62 -0.08
C ASP A 83 -0.59 14.93 -0.25
N GLY A 84 -1.38 13.93 -0.65
CA GLY A 84 -2.82 14.06 -0.85
C GLY A 84 -3.22 14.74 -2.18
N VAL A 85 -2.26 15.08 -3.03
CA VAL A 85 -2.49 15.88 -4.25
C VAL A 85 -1.96 15.17 -5.48
N HIS A 86 -0.73 14.67 -5.42
CA HIS A 86 -0.09 14.01 -6.55
C HIS A 86 -0.24 12.50 -6.45
N ASP A 87 -0.50 11.86 -7.59
CA ASP A 87 -0.57 10.40 -7.66
C ASP A 87 0.81 9.78 -7.44
N GLY A 88 0.83 8.65 -6.74
CA GLY A 88 2.02 7.83 -6.58
C GLY A 88 2.13 6.80 -7.70
N ILE A 89 3.33 6.46 -8.15
CA ILE A 89 3.55 5.34 -9.09
C ILE A 89 4.42 4.31 -8.37
N VAL A 90 3.94 3.07 -8.28
CA VAL A 90 4.62 1.99 -7.56
C VAL A 90 4.67 0.72 -8.41
N GLY A 91 5.82 0.03 -8.39
CA GLY A 91 5.99 -1.26 -9.06
C GLY A 91 5.69 -2.47 -8.16
N GLU A 92 5.62 -2.26 -6.85
CA GLU A 92 5.57 -3.35 -5.88
C GLU A 92 4.22 -3.44 -5.16
N VAL A 93 3.21 -3.90 -5.91
CA VAL A 93 1.89 -4.27 -5.37
C VAL A 93 1.75 -5.78 -5.46
N ILE A 94 1.71 -6.46 -4.32
CA ILE A 94 1.59 -7.92 -4.25
C ILE A 94 0.19 -8.33 -4.66
N THR A 95 0.12 -9.17 -5.69
CA THR A 95 -1.13 -9.77 -6.18
C THR A 95 -1.22 -11.26 -5.87
N ARG A 96 -0.08 -11.91 -5.63
CA ARG A 96 0.01 -13.32 -5.21
C ARG A 96 1.25 -13.54 -4.35
N GLY A 97 1.15 -14.45 -3.39
CA GLY A 97 2.25 -14.80 -2.48
C GLY A 97 1.72 -15.19 -1.12
N SER A 98 2.59 -15.20 -0.12
CA SER A 98 2.20 -15.34 1.30
C SER A 98 2.65 -14.12 2.09
N VAL A 99 1.77 -13.59 2.94
CA VAL A 99 2.05 -12.43 3.81
C VAL A 99 1.63 -12.71 5.25
N TYR A 100 2.29 -12.06 6.21
CA TYR A 100 1.91 -12.13 7.62
C TYR A 100 0.71 -11.23 7.91
N ASP A 101 -0.40 -11.82 8.32
CA ASP A 101 -1.69 -11.14 8.50
C ASP A 101 -1.62 -10.02 9.57
N ALA A 102 -0.89 -10.28 10.66
CA ALA A 102 -0.69 -9.31 11.74
C ALA A 102 0.05 -8.03 11.31
N ARG A 103 0.68 -8.04 10.14
CA ARG A 103 1.45 -6.92 9.59
C ARG A 103 0.68 -6.17 8.50
N LEU A 104 -0.57 -6.53 8.22
CA LEU A 104 -1.36 -5.86 7.20
C LEU A 104 -2.24 -4.76 7.77
N VAL A 105 -2.61 -3.83 6.90
CA VAL A 105 -3.44 -2.66 7.25
C VAL A 105 -4.59 -2.62 6.28
N GLY A 106 -5.83 -2.68 6.80
CA GLY A 106 -7.03 -2.67 5.98
C GLY A 106 -7.33 -3.97 5.22
N ALA A 107 -6.56 -5.05 5.44
CA ALA A 107 -6.84 -6.37 4.85
C ALA A 107 -7.94 -7.09 5.64
N THR A 108 -9.20 -6.70 5.39
CA THR A 108 -10.38 -7.32 6.00
C THR A 108 -10.64 -8.73 5.44
N ASP A 109 -11.57 -9.48 6.04
CA ASP A 109 -11.96 -10.79 5.51
C ASP A 109 -12.50 -10.70 4.08
N THR A 110 -13.30 -9.66 3.78
CA THR A 110 -13.78 -9.38 2.41
C THR A 110 -12.62 -9.15 1.44
N PHE A 111 -11.59 -8.40 1.86
CA PHE A 111 -10.40 -8.20 1.02
C PHE A 111 -9.71 -9.54 0.74
N LYS A 112 -9.51 -10.36 1.78
CA LYS A 112 -8.84 -11.66 1.69
C LYS A 112 -9.56 -12.61 0.73
N GLU A 113 -10.89 -12.62 0.75
CA GLU A 113 -11.72 -13.42 -0.16
C GLU A 113 -11.60 -13.01 -1.64
N ASN A 114 -11.22 -11.76 -1.91
CA ASN A 114 -11.06 -11.22 -3.27
C ASN A 114 -9.62 -11.31 -3.80
N THR A 115 -8.69 -11.93 -3.08
CA THR A 115 -7.31 -12.09 -3.54
C THR A 115 -6.84 -13.55 -3.51
N PRO A 116 -5.90 -13.94 -4.38
CA PRO A 116 -5.25 -15.26 -4.30
C PRO A 116 -4.05 -15.27 -3.33
N ILE A 117 -3.97 -14.32 -2.40
CA ILE A 117 -2.87 -14.18 -1.44
C ILE A 117 -3.09 -15.13 -0.25
N ARG A 118 -2.02 -15.76 0.24
CA ARG A 118 -2.06 -16.58 1.45
C ARG A 118 -1.75 -15.73 2.67
N TYR A 119 -2.68 -15.69 3.61
CA TYR A 119 -2.53 -14.95 4.87
C TYR A 119 -2.04 -15.89 5.97
N VAL A 120 -0.79 -15.72 6.37
CA VAL A 120 -0.11 -16.53 7.38
C VAL A 120 -0.27 -15.85 8.73
N LYS A 121 -0.78 -16.58 9.72
CA LYS A 121 -0.74 -16.13 11.12
C LYS A 121 0.72 -16.06 11.55
N GLU A 122 1.13 -14.97 12.19
CA GLU A 122 2.50 -14.83 12.70
C GLU A 122 2.83 -16.02 13.62
N ILE A 123 3.97 -16.69 13.35
CA ILE A 123 4.52 -17.69 14.28
C ILE A 123 5.29 -16.86 15.31
N VAL A 124 4.77 -16.83 16.54
CA VAL A 124 5.44 -16.22 17.70
C VAL A 124 6.50 -17.17 18.24
#